data_AF-A0A5D0IGX8-F1
#
_entry.id   AF-A0A5D0IGX8-F1
#
_cell.length_a   1.000
_cell.length_b   1.000
_cell.length_c   1.000
_cell.angle_alpha   90.00
_cell.angle_beta   90.00
_cell.angle_gamma   90.00
#
_symmetry.space_group_name_H-M   'P 1'
#
loop_
_entity.id
_entity.type
_entity.pdbx_description
1 polymer ?
#
loop_
_entity_poly.entity_id
_entity_poly.type
_entity_poly.pdbx_seq_one_letter_code
_entity_poly.pdbx_strand_id
1 'polypeptide(L)'
;QCGDTMLLCTVVSNYDAADVDFLPLTVDYREKFAAAGRYPGGFFKREARPSTEEILVMRIVDRVLRPLFPKDYHAETQVMIQLMSLDK
;
A
#
# COMPACT_ATOMS: atom_id res chain seq x y z
N GLN A 1 -0.85 8.95 11.82
CA GLN A 1 -1.92 8.92 12.83
C GLN A 1 -2.86 10.07 12.55
N CYS A 2 -4.14 9.79 12.38
CA CYS A 2 -5.20 10.79 12.25
C CYS A 2 -6.30 10.40 13.24
N GLY A 3 -6.39 11.08 14.38
CA GLY A 3 -7.19 10.61 15.52
C GLY A 3 -6.67 9.26 16.04
N ASP A 4 -7.59 8.31 16.29
CA ASP A 4 -7.25 6.93 16.65
C ASP A 4 -6.98 6.04 15.42
N THR A 5 -7.07 6.60 14.21
CA THR A 5 -6.73 5.87 12.98
C THR A 5 -5.22 5.79 12.81
N MET A 6 -4.72 4.57 12.83
CA MET A 6 -3.29 4.24 12.74
C MET A 6 -3.01 3.48 11.44
N LEU A 7 -2.09 4.02 10.66
CA LEU A 7 -1.58 3.45 9.42
C LEU A 7 -0.08 3.21 9.58
N LEU A 8 0.38 2.02 9.23
CA LEU A 8 1.79 1.68 9.10
C LEU A 8 2.16 1.77 7.62
N CYS A 9 2.96 2.78 7.26
CA CYS A 9 3.50 2.93 5.92
C CYS A 9 4.98 2.59 5.94
N THR A 10 5.39 1.62 5.13
CA THR A 10 6.79 1.26 4.91
C THR A 10 7.13 1.49 3.44
N VAL A 11 8.29 2.09 3.21
CA VAL A 11 8.82 2.35 1.88
C VAL A 11 10.19 1.70 1.82
N VAL A 12 10.39 0.86 0.80
CA VAL A 12 11.67 0.22 0.52
C VAL A 12 12.03 0.56 -0.90
N SER A 13 13.24 1.09 -1.10
CA SER A 13 13.85 1.23 -2.41
C SER A 13 15.05 0.31 -2.48
N ASN A 14 15.26 -0.31 -3.63
CA ASN A 14 16.51 -0.96 -3.91
C ASN A 14 17.64 0.08 -4.02
N TYR A 15 18.85 -0.32 -3.65
CA TYR A 15 20.04 0.53 -3.76
C TYR A 15 20.57 0.56 -5.20
N ASP A 16 20.43 -0.56 -5.90
CA ASP A 16 20.83 -0.70 -7.30
C ASP A 16 19.62 -0.43 -8.22
N ALA A 17 19.86 0.30 -9.30
CA ALA A 17 18.86 0.52 -10.33
C ALA A 17 18.61 -0.78 -11.11
N ALA A 18 17.35 -1.06 -11.42
CA ALA A 18 17.00 -2.15 -12.31
C ALA A 18 17.25 -1.73 -13.77
N ASP A 19 17.62 -2.69 -14.63
CA ASP A 19 17.83 -2.49 -16.06
C ASP A 19 16.49 -2.40 -16.80
N VAL A 20 15.72 -1.35 -16.49
CA VAL A 20 14.38 -1.11 -17.04
C VAL A 20 14.19 0.37 -17.35
N ASP A 21 13.58 0.68 -18.50
CA ASP A 21 13.36 2.06 -18.97
C ASP A 21 12.14 2.75 -18.31
N PHE A 22 11.66 2.25 -17.17
CA PHE A 22 10.47 2.79 -16.50
C PHE A 22 10.62 2.75 -14.98
N LEU A 23 9.86 3.60 -14.28
CA LEU A 23 9.78 3.61 -12.82
C LEU A 23 9.07 2.34 -12.30
N PRO A 24 9.79 1.38 -11.67
CA PRO A 24 9.21 0.20 -11.08
C PRO A 24 8.68 0.52 -9.68
N LEU A 25 7.51 1.17 -9.65
CA LEU A 25 6.79 1.52 -8.41
C LEU A 25 5.65 0.54 -8.18
N THR A 26 5.68 -0.14 -7.04
CA THR A 26 4.60 -1.02 -6.56
C THR A 26 4.01 -0.45 -5.28
N VAL A 27 2.68 -0.27 -5.25
CA VAL A 27 1.94 0.17 -4.08
C VAL A 27 0.98 -0.92 -3.64
N ASP A 28 1.13 -1.41 -2.42
CA ASP A 28 0.21 -2.36 -1.77
C ASP A 28 -0.43 -1.67 -0.56
N TYR A 29 -1.76 -1.60 -0.56
CA TYR A 29 -2.56 -1.11 0.56
C TYR A 29 -3.45 -2.23 1.08
N ARG A 30 -3.34 -2.54 2.37
CA ARG A 30 -4.17 -3.56 3.02
C ARG A 30 -4.87 -3.06 4.26
N GLU A 31 -6.15 -3.39 4.35
CA GLU A 31 -6.96 -3.17 5.52
C GLU A 31 -7.07 -4.46 6.32
N LYS A 32 -6.45 -4.47 7.51
CA LYS A 32 -6.64 -5.59 8.42
C LYS A 32 -8.02 -5.47 9.07
N PHE A 33 -8.84 -6.52 9.01
CA PHE A 33 -10.13 -6.54 9.71
C PHE A 33 -9.98 -6.36 11.22
N ALA A 34 -8.83 -6.75 11.76
CA ALA A 34 -8.43 -6.49 13.14
C ALA A 34 -8.42 -5.00 13.50
N ALA A 35 -8.12 -4.12 12.54
CA ALA A 35 -8.11 -2.66 12.74
C ALA A 35 -9.51 -2.11 13.06
N ALA A 36 -10.57 -2.77 12.57
CA ALA A 36 -11.97 -2.45 12.85
C ALA A 36 -12.58 -3.31 13.98
N GLY A 37 -11.76 -4.13 14.67
CA GLY A 37 -12.21 -5.06 15.71
C GLY A 37 -13.13 -6.17 15.20
N ARG A 38 -13.06 -6.50 13.90
CA ARG A 38 -13.92 -7.52 13.26
C ARG A 38 -13.12 -8.75 12.86
N TYR A 39 -13.75 -9.91 12.96
CA TYR A 39 -13.18 -11.15 12.41
C TYR A 39 -13.45 -11.22 10.90
N PRO A 40 -12.51 -11.73 10.08
CA PRO A 40 -12.72 -11.88 8.65
C PRO A 40 -13.93 -12.79 8.39
N GLY A 41 -14.97 -12.26 7.74
CA GLY A 41 -16.16 -13.03 7.37
C GLY A 41 -15.92 -13.85 6.11
N GLY A 42 -15.83 -15.17 6.24
CA GLY A 42 -15.64 -16.09 5.10
C GLY A 42 -15.26 -17.51 5.54
N PHE A 43 -15.31 -18.47 4.60
CA PHE A 43 -14.92 -19.88 4.86
C PHE A 43 -13.43 -19.98 5.24
N PHE A 44 -12.59 -19.20 4.57
CA PHE A 44 -11.22 -18.95 5.02
C PHE A 44 -11.23 -17.70 5.89
N LYS A 45 -10.90 -17.87 7.18
CA LYS A 45 -10.75 -16.78 8.17
C LYS A 45 -9.46 -15.96 7.91
N ARG A 46 -9.19 -15.61 6.66
CA ARG A 46 -7.96 -14.94 6.20
C ARG A 46 -8.29 -13.90 5.12
N GLU A 47 -7.59 -12.78 5.18
CA GLU A 47 -7.56 -11.75 4.14
C GLU A 47 -6.80 -12.32 2.93
N ALA A 48 -7.48 -12.52 1.81
CA ALA A 48 -6.89 -13.15 0.63
C ALA A 48 -6.71 -12.16 -0.52
N ARG A 49 -7.82 -11.75 -1.16
CA ARG A 49 -7.79 -10.81 -2.28
C ARG A 49 -8.11 -9.40 -1.79
N PRO A 50 -7.38 -8.38 -2.28
CA PRO A 50 -7.75 -7.01 -2.02
C PRO A 50 -9.13 -6.72 -2.62
N SER A 51 -9.92 -6.00 -1.85
CA SER A 51 -11.22 -5.46 -2.23
C SER A 51 -11.09 -4.36 -3.28
N THR A 52 -12.19 -4.03 -3.95
CA THR A 52 -12.22 -2.95 -4.94
C THR A 52 -11.83 -1.60 -4.31
N GLU A 53 -12.22 -1.35 -3.06
CA GLU A 53 -11.86 -0.13 -2.34
C GLU A 53 -10.35 -0.06 -2.09
N GLU A 54 -9.74 -1.15 -1.60
CA GLU A 54 -8.29 -1.22 -1.42
C GLU A 54 -7.54 -0.99 -2.74
N ILE A 55 -7.99 -1.61 -3.84
CA ILE A 55 -7.40 -1.41 -5.17
C ILE A 55 -7.53 0.06 -5.63
N LEU A 56 -8.67 0.71 -5.36
CA LEU A 56 -8.85 2.12 -5.70
C LEU A 56 -7.89 3.02 -4.90
N VAL A 57 -7.74 2.76 -3.61
CA VAL A 57 -6.79 3.48 -2.74
C VAL A 57 -5.35 3.27 -3.23
N MET A 58 -4.94 2.05 -3.55
CA MET A 58 -3.62 1.75 -4.14
C MET A 58 -3.37 2.62 -5.39
N ARG A 59 -4.35 2.70 -6.29
CA ARG A 59 -4.22 3.47 -7.54
C ARG A 59 -4.19 4.98 -7.31
N ILE A 60 -4.92 5.50 -6.33
CA ILE A 60 -4.88 6.92 -5.97
C ILE A 60 -3.48 7.28 -5.47
N VAL A 61 -2.92 6.47 -4.57
CA VAL A 61 -1.58 6.70 -4.02
C VAL A 61 -0.51 6.62 -5.12
N ASP A 62 -0.54 5.59 -5.98
CA ASP A 62 0.39 5.47 -7.11
C ASP A 62 0.35 6.69 -8.03
N ARG A 63 -0.85 7.17 -8.39
CA ARG A 63 -1.02 8.33 -9.28
C ARG A 63 -0.45 9.63 -8.71
N VAL A 64 -0.51 9.81 -7.39
CA VAL A 64 0.01 11.02 -6.72
C VAL A 64 1.52 10.92 -6.55
N LEU A 65 2.05 9.73 -6.26
CA LEU A 65 3.48 9.54 -6.01
C LEU A 65 4.31 9.49 -7.30
N ARG A 66 3.83 8.80 -8.35
CA ARG A 66 4.55 8.61 -9.62
C ARG A 66 5.12 9.90 -10.25
N PRO A 67 4.39 11.03 -10.33
CA PRO A 67 4.94 12.26 -10.90
C PRO A 67 5.96 12.98 -9.99
N LEU A 68 6.07 12.62 -8.71
CA LEU A 68 7.02 13.24 -7.78
C LEU A 68 8.43 12.65 -7.93
N PHE A 69 8.56 11.47 -8.54
CA PHE A 69 9.87 10.86 -8.78
C PHE A 69 10.61 11.56 -9.92
N PRO A 70 11.95 11.67 -9.84
CA PRO A 70 12.77 12.12 -10.97
C PRO A 70 12.54 11.23 -12.21
N LYS A 71 12.63 11.83 -13.40
CA LYS A 71 12.40 11.12 -14.68
C LYS A 71 13.36 9.95 -14.93
N ASP A 72 14.54 9.98 -14.30
CA ASP A 72 15.62 9.00 -14.47
C ASP A 72 15.72 8.04 -13.26
N TYR A 73 14.63 7.88 -12.53
CA TYR A 73 14.59 7.02 -11.35
C TYR A 73 14.15 5.60 -11.72
N HIS A 74 15.11 4.68 -11.72
CA HIS A 74 14.94 3.28 -12.13
C HIS A 74 15.14 2.28 -10.98
N ALA A 75 15.20 2.76 -9.73
CA ALA A 75 15.29 1.88 -8.57
C ALA A 75 13.91 1.29 -8.24
N GLU A 76 13.86 -0.02 -8.05
CA GLU A 76 12.65 -0.72 -7.64
C GLU A 76 12.18 -0.20 -6.28
N THR A 77 10.99 0.38 -6.24
CA THR A 77 10.42 0.99 -5.04
C THR A 77 9.10 0.32 -4.69
N GLN A 78 9.04 -0.22 -3.48
CA GLN A 78 7.85 -0.82 -2.91
C GLN A 78 7.33 0.05 -1.76
N VAL A 79 6.05 0.42 -1.86
CA VAL A 79 5.31 1.12 -0.82
C VAL A 79 4.26 0.16 -0.28
N MET A 80 4.38 -0.21 0.99
CA MET A 80 3.40 -1.03 1.70
C MET A 80 2.70 -0.20 2.76
N ILE A 81 1.38 -0.12 2.66
CA ILE A 81 0.54 0.61 3.60
C ILE A 81 -0.41 -0.38 4.26
N GLN A 82 -0.37 -0.45 5.58
CA GLN A 82 -1.26 -1.32 6.36
C GLN A 82 -2.07 -0.48 7.35
N LEU A 83 -3.38 -0.63 7.31
CA LEU A 83 -4.28 -0.08 8.33
C LEU A 83 -4.16 -0.93 9.60
N MET A 84 -3.69 -0.32 10.69
CA MET A 84 -3.50 -0.95 11.99
C MET A 84 -4.68 -0.70 12.93
N SER A 85 -5.27 0.50 12.88
CA SER A 85 -6.44 0.86 13.68
C SER A 85 -7.33 1.80 12.88
N LEU A 86 -8.64 1.59 12.96
CA LEU A 86 -9.65 2.45 12.38
C LEU A 86 -10.42 3.14 13.50
N ASP A 87 -10.37 4.47 13.53
CA ASP A 87 -11.27 5.27 14.35
C ASP A 87 -12.66 5.32 13.70
N LYS A 88 -13.72 5.24 14.49
CA LYS A 88 -15.10 5.06 13.98
C LYS A 88 -15.91 6.33 14.03
#